data_AF-A0A1F5GG29-F1
#
_entry.id   AF-A0A1F5GG29-F1
#
_cell.length_a   1.000
_cell.length_b   1.000
_cell.length_c   1.000
_cell.angle_alpha   90.00
_cell.angle_beta   90.00
_cell.angle_gamma   90.00
#
_symmetry.space_group_name_H-M   'P 1'
#
loop_
_entity.id
_entity.type
_entity.pdbx_description
1 polymer ?
#
loop_
_entity_poly.entity_id
_entity_poly.type
_entity_poly.pdbx_seq_one_letter_code
_entity_poly.pdbx_strand_id
1 'polypeptide(L)'
;MASNIAHQAAKIKDKKLKIKYIKWLEDLEYGENKIPRPDFSILLTIPQEIAQKFMRMRALDIHEKNVSYQKRVAKAFWDYAQKNKNWTIMSNTRGAKLKKIDEVHKEVIEVLRKARVI
;
A
#
# COMPACT_ATOMS: atom_id res chain seq x y z
N MET A 1 9.65 2.14 -5.18
CA MET A 1 9.87 0.83 -4.56
C MET A 1 8.64 0.11 -4.00
N ALA A 2 7.93 0.59 -2.95
CA ALA A 2 6.90 -0.20 -2.26
C ALA A 2 5.74 -0.68 -3.16
N SER A 3 5.40 0.10 -4.20
CA SER A 3 4.46 -0.32 -5.24
C SER A 3 4.98 -1.52 -6.06
N ASN A 4 6.27 -1.51 -6.42
CA ASN A 4 6.90 -2.63 -7.13
C ASN A 4 6.89 -3.90 -6.25
N ILE A 5 7.24 -3.76 -4.97
CA ILE A 5 7.12 -4.85 -3.98
C ILE A 5 5.69 -5.42 -3.99
N ALA A 6 4.67 -4.58 -3.81
CA ALA A 6 3.31 -5.06 -3.68
C ALA A 6 2.79 -5.73 -4.96
N HIS A 7 3.06 -5.17 -6.13
CA HIS A 7 2.59 -5.70 -7.40
C HIS A 7 3.27 -7.01 -7.80
N GLN A 8 4.58 -7.14 -7.57
CA GLN A 8 5.34 -8.34 -7.94
C GLN A 8 5.22 -9.43 -6.87
N ALA A 9 5.24 -9.08 -5.59
CA ALA A 9 4.99 -10.03 -4.50
C ALA A 9 3.57 -10.62 -4.54
N ALA A 10 2.58 -9.90 -5.10
CA ALA A 10 1.23 -10.41 -5.30
C ALA A 10 1.11 -11.49 -6.39
N LYS A 11 2.12 -11.62 -7.28
CA LYS A 11 2.19 -12.67 -8.31
C LYS A 11 2.86 -13.94 -7.81
N ILE A 12 3.75 -13.83 -6.82
CA ILE A 12 4.49 -14.96 -6.24
C ILE A 12 3.62 -15.67 -5.19
N LYS A 13 3.28 -16.94 -5.42
CA LYS A 13 2.49 -17.76 -4.48
C LYS A 13 3.35 -18.32 -3.34
N ASP A 14 4.57 -18.76 -3.65
CA ASP A 14 5.49 -19.33 -2.66
C ASP A 14 5.97 -18.24 -1.67
N LYS A 15 5.79 -18.51 -0.37
CA LYS A 15 6.12 -17.55 0.70
C LYS A 15 7.63 -17.35 0.86
N LYS A 16 8.44 -18.39 0.71
CA LYS A 16 9.91 -18.31 0.83
C LYS A 16 10.49 -17.53 -0.35
N LEU A 17 10.04 -17.84 -1.58
CA LEU A 17 10.44 -17.14 -2.79
C LEU A 17 10.03 -15.66 -2.73
N LYS A 18 8.84 -15.36 -2.21
CA LYS A 18 8.38 -13.98 -2.01
C LYS A 18 9.30 -13.19 -1.09
N ILE A 19 9.72 -13.78 0.04
CA ILE A 19 10.65 -13.12 0.97
C ILE A 19 12.01 -12.88 0.29
N LYS A 20 12.54 -13.88 -0.42
CA LYS A 20 13.79 -13.74 -1.17
C LYS A 20 13.71 -12.63 -2.24
N TYR A 21 12.61 -12.59 -2.98
CA TYR A 21 12.37 -11.57 -4.00
C TYR A 21 12.31 -10.17 -3.42
N ILE A 22 11.58 -9.97 -2.31
CA ILE A 22 11.50 -8.68 -1.63
C ILE A 22 12.89 -8.22 -1.23
N LYS A 23 13.68 -9.09 -0.56
CA LYS A 23 15.04 -8.77 -0.12
C LYS A 23 15.93 -8.37 -1.30
N TRP A 24 15.93 -9.16 -2.37
CA TRP A 24 16.69 -8.85 -3.59
C TRP A 24 16.31 -7.49 -4.18
N LEU A 25 15.01 -7.17 -4.19
CA LEU A 25 14.53 -5.89 -4.71
C LEU A 25 14.97 -4.72 -3.80
N GLU A 26 15.02 -4.90 -2.48
CA GLU A 26 15.54 -3.86 -1.58
C GLU A 26 17.04 -3.63 -1.77
N ASP A 27 17.81 -4.71 -1.95
CA ASP A 27 19.24 -4.64 -2.22
C ASP A 27 19.51 -3.95 -3.58
N LEU A 28 18.70 -4.25 -4.60
CA LEU A 28 18.79 -3.59 -5.91
C LEU A 28 18.47 -2.09 -5.82
N GLU A 29 17.36 -1.71 -5.19
CA GLU A 29 16.90 -0.31 -5.19
C GLU A 29 17.78 0.57 -4.29
N TYR A 30 18.09 0.10 -3.09
CA TYR A 30 18.81 0.91 -2.10
C TYR A 30 20.33 0.68 -2.11
N GLY A 31 20.76 -0.54 -2.45
CA GLY A 31 22.16 -0.92 -2.54
C GLY A 31 22.78 -0.53 -3.87
N GLU A 32 22.24 -1.04 -4.98
CA GLU A 32 22.81 -0.81 -6.32
C GLU A 32 22.40 0.54 -6.90
N ASN A 33 21.10 0.81 -6.96
CA ASN A 33 20.57 2.05 -7.55
C ASN A 33 20.70 3.27 -6.63
N LYS A 34 21.17 3.07 -5.38
CA LYS A 34 21.37 4.12 -4.37
C LYS A 34 20.16 5.03 -4.16
N ILE A 35 18.95 4.52 -4.38
CA ILE A 35 17.72 5.26 -4.09
C ILE A 35 17.68 5.47 -2.57
N PRO A 36 17.34 6.68 -2.07
CA PRO A 36 17.25 6.91 -0.64
C PRO A 36 16.10 6.09 -0.03
N ARG A 37 16.37 5.49 1.13
CA ARG A 37 15.32 4.83 1.93
C ARG A 37 14.43 5.91 2.53
N PRO A 38 13.09 5.79 2.43
CA PRO A 38 12.20 6.76 3.06
C PRO A 38 12.26 6.64 4.58
N ASP A 39 12.50 7.75 5.27
CA ASP A 39 12.48 7.82 6.74
C ASP A 39 11.09 7.54 7.32
N PHE A 40 10.04 7.83 6.55
CA PHE A 40 8.65 7.61 6.94
C PHE A 40 7.75 7.34 5.74
N SER A 41 6.72 6.51 5.92
CA SER A 41 5.74 6.19 4.86
C SER A 41 4.35 5.99 5.45
N ILE A 42 3.32 6.48 4.76
CA ILE A 42 1.91 6.28 5.15
C ILE A 42 1.23 5.40 4.11
N LEU A 43 0.65 4.28 4.55
CA LEU A 43 -0.24 3.45 3.74
C LEU A 43 -1.70 3.86 3.98
N LEU A 44 -2.30 4.50 2.98
CA LEU A 44 -3.73 4.80 2.96
C LEU A 44 -4.52 3.57 2.50
N THR A 45 -5.31 3.00 3.40
CA THR A 45 -6.11 1.79 3.14
C THR A 45 -7.58 2.13 2.91
N ILE A 46 -8.22 1.35 2.04
CA ILE A 46 -9.65 1.41 1.76
C ILE A 46 -10.18 -0.03 1.81
N PRO A 47 -11.30 -0.30 2.50
CA PRO A 47 -12.00 -1.58 2.43
C PRO A 47 -12.27 -2.00 0.98
N GLN A 48 -12.17 -3.30 0.72
CA GLN A 48 -12.29 -3.85 -0.63
C GLN A 48 -13.65 -3.53 -1.26
N GLU A 49 -14.71 -3.55 -0.46
CA GLU A 49 -16.10 -3.31 -0.87
C GLU A 49 -16.25 -1.90 -1.45
N ILE A 50 -15.62 -0.92 -0.78
CA ILE A 50 -15.62 0.47 -1.21
C ILE A 50 -14.76 0.62 -2.47
N ALA A 51 -13.56 0.03 -2.50
CA ALA A 51 -12.68 0.07 -3.67
C ALA A 51 -13.37 -0.52 -4.93
N GLN A 52 -14.08 -1.63 -4.79
CA GLN A 52 -14.85 -2.23 -5.87
C GLN A 52 -15.97 -1.32 -6.38
N LYS A 53 -16.71 -0.67 -5.48
CA LYS A 53 -17.76 0.27 -5.86
C LYS A 53 -17.23 1.41 -6.73
N PHE A 54 -16.07 1.98 -6.38
CA PHE A 54 -15.43 3.02 -7.18
C PHE A 54 -14.93 2.54 -8.54
N MET A 55 -14.43 1.31 -8.62
CA MET A 55 -14.02 0.74 -9.91
C MET A 55 -15.19 0.53 -10.87
N ARG A 56 -16.35 0.09 -10.36
CA ARG A 56 -17.56 -0.09 -11.17
C ARG A 56 -18.09 1.23 -11.72
N MET A 57 -18.00 2.31 -10.94
CA MET A 57 -18.44 3.65 -11.36
C MET A 57 -17.56 4.29 -12.44
N ARG A 58 -16.33 3.80 -12.66
CA ARG A 58 -15.38 4.39 -13.62
C ARG A 58 -15.55 3.91 -15.07
N ALA A 59 -16.64 3.20 -15.40
CA ALA A 59 -16.98 2.74 -16.75
C ALA A 59 -15.74 2.28 -17.56
N LEU A 60 -15.08 1.24 -17.06
CA LEU A 60 -14.12 0.49 -17.86
C LEU A 60 -14.77 -0.85 -18.18
N ASP A 61 -15.06 -1.02 -19.46
CA ASP A 61 -15.34 -2.29 -20.11
C ASP A 61 -14.23 -3.32 -19.80
N ILE A 62 -14.53 -4.60 -19.99
CA ILE A 62 -13.87 -5.86 -19.56
C ILE A 62 -13.99 -6.24 -18.07
N HIS A 63 -15.00 -7.06 -17.78
CA HIS A 63 -15.52 -7.60 -16.51
C HIS A 63 -14.57 -8.33 -15.53
N GLU A 64 -13.24 -8.28 -15.71
CA GLU A 64 -12.30 -8.98 -14.83
C GLU A 64 -11.01 -8.18 -14.56
N LYS A 65 -11.12 -6.96 -14.01
CA LYS A 65 -9.98 -6.41 -13.23
C LYS A 65 -9.86 -7.19 -11.93
N ASN A 66 -9.28 -8.39 -12.07
CA ASN A 66 -9.04 -9.46 -11.12
C ASN A 66 -9.09 -9.00 -9.65
N VAL A 67 -10.29 -9.07 -9.06
CA VAL A 67 -10.54 -8.70 -7.66
C VAL A 67 -9.60 -9.48 -6.73
N SER A 68 -9.32 -10.74 -7.06
CA SER A 68 -8.38 -11.55 -6.30
C SER A 68 -6.95 -11.00 -6.35
N TYR A 69 -6.52 -10.47 -7.50
CA TYR A 69 -5.22 -9.83 -7.65
C TYR A 69 -5.14 -8.55 -6.81
N GLN A 70 -6.14 -7.68 -6.87
CA GLN A 70 -6.17 -6.46 -6.07
C GLN A 70 -6.16 -6.74 -4.56
N LYS A 71 -6.92 -7.76 -4.12
CA LYS A 71 -6.85 -8.25 -2.73
C LYS A 71 -5.44 -8.70 -2.36
N ARG A 72 -4.74 -9.42 -3.25
CA ARG A 72 -3.35 -9.84 -3.01
C ARG A 72 -2.37 -8.66 -2.95
N VAL A 73 -2.55 -7.65 -3.79
CA VAL A 73 -1.72 -6.42 -3.78
C VAL A 73 -1.95 -5.63 -2.50
N ALA A 74 -3.21 -5.39 -2.12
CA ALA A 74 -3.56 -4.71 -0.88
C ALA A 74 -2.99 -5.44 0.34
N LYS A 75 -3.11 -6.77 0.37
CA LYS A 75 -2.50 -7.60 1.41
C LYS A 75 -0.97 -7.50 1.42
N ALA A 76 -0.32 -7.47 0.26
CA ALA A 76 1.13 -7.33 0.17
C ALA A 76 1.61 -5.98 0.74
N PHE A 77 0.91 -4.88 0.44
CA PHE A 77 1.17 -3.58 1.05
C PHE A 77 0.97 -3.61 2.57
N TRP A 78 -0.12 -4.20 3.04
CA TRP A 78 -0.43 -4.27 4.46
C TRP A 78 0.58 -5.14 5.24
N ASP A 79 0.96 -6.28 4.69
CA ASP A 79 1.99 -7.17 5.25
C ASP A 79 3.38 -6.50 5.23
N TYR A 80 3.70 -5.70 4.21
CA TYR A 80 4.96 -4.94 4.13
C TYR A 80 4.97 -3.79 5.16
N ALA A 81 3.92 -3.00 5.23
CA ALA A 81 3.82 -1.87 6.14
C ALA A 81 3.93 -2.31 7.61
N GLN A 82 3.28 -3.41 8.01
CA GLN A 82 3.40 -3.89 9.40
C GLN A 82 4.78 -4.39 9.80
N LYS A 83 5.57 -4.88 8.84
CA LYS A 83 6.92 -5.39 9.13
C LYS A 83 7.95 -4.28 9.25
N ASN A 84 7.65 -3.09 8.75
CA ASN A 84 8.57 -1.98 8.67
C ASN A 84 8.17 -0.88 9.65
N LYS A 85 9.02 -0.59 10.64
CA LYS A 85 8.72 0.35 11.74
C LYS A 85 8.51 1.79 11.29
N ASN A 86 9.04 2.17 10.12
CA ASN A 86 8.89 3.49 9.52
C ASN A 86 7.56 3.67 8.75
N TRP A 87 6.66 2.68 8.79
CA TRP A 87 5.37 2.75 8.13
C TRP A 87 4.24 2.97 9.13
N THR A 88 3.30 3.85 8.76
CA THR A 88 2.01 4.00 9.46
C THR A 88 0.87 3.63 8.53
N ILE A 89 -0.07 2.83 9.02
CA ILE A 89 -1.26 2.42 8.27
C ILE A 89 -2.43 3.28 8.73
N MET A 90 -3.12 3.91 7.78
CA MET A 90 -4.27 4.76 8.05
C MET A 90 -5.47 4.35 7.20
N SER A 91 -6.67 4.35 7.78
CA SER A 91 -7.91 4.13 7.04
C SER A 91 -8.40 5.43 6.42
N ASN A 92 -8.61 5.41 5.11
CA ASN A 92 -9.24 6.48 4.35
C ASN A 92 -10.79 6.42 4.41
N THR A 93 -11.34 5.65 5.34
CA THR A 93 -12.78 5.41 5.44
C THR A 93 -13.28 5.51 6.87
N ARG A 94 -14.54 5.96 6.98
CA ARG A 94 -15.32 5.93 8.21
C ARG A 94 -16.50 4.99 7.97
N GLY A 95 -16.35 3.75 8.44
CA GLY A 95 -17.28 2.67 8.11
C GLY A 95 -17.33 2.43 6.60
N ALA A 96 -18.53 2.55 6.02
CA ALA A 96 -18.78 2.28 4.60
C ALA A 96 -18.52 3.48 3.65
N LYS A 97 -18.03 4.62 4.15
CA LYS A 97 -17.84 5.86 3.37
C LYS A 97 -16.39 6.33 3.37
N LEU A 98 -15.93 6.89 2.25
CA LEU A 98 -14.66 7.61 2.19
C LEU A 98 -14.73 8.87 3.07
N LYS A 99 -13.62 9.17 3.73
CA LYS A 99 -13.43 10.44 4.43
C LYS A 99 -13.33 11.58 3.41
N LYS A 100 -13.70 12.80 3.82
CA LYS A 100 -13.46 13.99 3.00
C LYS A 100 -11.96 14.27 2.91
N ILE A 101 -11.52 14.89 1.82
CA ILE A 101 -10.10 15.20 1.61
C ILE A 101 -9.50 16.02 2.76
N ASP A 102 -10.25 16.99 3.29
CA ASP A 102 -9.81 17.82 4.42
C ASP A 102 -9.64 17.02 5.71
N GLU A 103 -10.47 16.00 5.93
CA GLU A 103 -10.38 15.10 7.09
C GLU A 103 -9.12 14.24 6.98
N VAL A 104 -8.90 13.64 5.82
CA VAL A 104 -7.70 12.84 5.54
C VAL A 104 -6.44 13.68 5.68
N HIS A 105 -6.46 14.90 5.14
CA HIS A 105 -5.33 15.83 5.24
C HIS A 105 -5.00 16.14 6.70
N LYS A 106 -6.00 16.47 7.53
CA LYS A 106 -5.81 16.72 8.96
C LYS A 106 -5.19 15.51 9.68
N GLU A 107 -5.68 14.31 9.40
CA GLU A 107 -5.14 13.08 9.99
C GLU A 107 -3.71 12.79 9.53
N VAL A 108 -3.38 13.00 8.24
CA VAL A 108 -2.01 12.87 7.73
C VAL A 108 -1.08 13.82 8.47
N ILE A 109 -1.46 15.10 8.61
CA ILE A 109 -0.65 16.09 9.32
C ILE A 109 -0.46 15.69 10.79
N GLU A 110 -1.49 15.19 11.45
CA GLU A 110 -1.39 14.73 12.83
C GLU A 110 -0.44 13.52 12.98
N VAL A 111 -0.50 12.56 12.06
CA VAL A 111 0.41 11.41 12.00
C VAL A 111 1.85 11.87 11.81
N LEU A 112 2.10 12.79 10.87
CA LEU A 112 3.43 13.32 10.60
C LEU A 112 4.02 14.07 11.80
N ARG A 113 3.21 14.88 12.50
CA ARG A 113 3.62 15.56 13.75
C ARG A 113 3.96 14.56 14.86
N LYS A 114 3.11 13.54 15.07
CA LYS A 114 3.35 12.48 16.07
C LYS A 114 4.63 11.69 15.78
N ALA A 115 4.90 11.47 14.50
CA ALA A 115 6.12 10.81 14.04
C ALA A 115 7.36 11.74 14.04
N ARG A 116 7.21 13.02 14.41
CA ARG A 116 8.27 14.06 14.40
C ARG A 116 8.95 14.21 13.04
N VAL A 117 8.18 14.03 11.96
CA VAL A 117 8.63 14.22 10.58
C VAL A 117 8.49 15.69 10.16
N ILE A 118 7.51 16.40 10.74
CA ILE A 118 7.24 17.83 10.56
C ILE A 118 6.96 18.50 11.90
#